data_AF-A0A9Q1EFP1-F1
#
_entry.id   AF-A0A9Q1EFP1-F1
#
_cell.length_a   1.000
_cell.length_b   1.000
_cell.length_c   1.000
_cell.angle_alpha   90.00
_cell.angle_beta   90.00
_cell.angle_gamma   90.00
#
_symmetry.space_group_name_H-M   'P 1'
#
loop_
_entity.id
_entity.type
_entity.pdbx_description
1 polymer ?
#
loop_
_entity_poly.entity_id
_entity_poly.type
_entity_poly.pdbx_seq_one_letter_code
_entity_poly.pdbx_strand_id
1 'polypeptide(L)'
;MDHRLVSTILALLLSLSQAHPLVDLGSEGAYYDKKRIENAMKTFNTETCIRFVPRSSQRDFISIENRDGCFSYLGRTGGKQVVSLSRYGCVYNSIIQHELNHALGFYHEHTRSDRDQYVRINWENVTPGTIGNFQTEDTNNLNTRYDYTSIMHYGR
;
A
#
# COMPACT_ATOMS: atom_id res chain seq x y z
N MET A 1 -3.93 -8.78 27.23
CA MET A 1 -3.05 -8.48 26.09
C MET A 1 -2.14 -9.67 25.91
N ASP A 2 -2.43 -10.50 24.91
CA ASP A 2 -1.71 -11.73 24.65
C ASP A 2 -0.51 -11.44 23.72
N HIS A 3 0.69 -11.65 24.25
CA HIS A 3 1.96 -11.51 23.52
C HIS A 3 2.10 -12.51 22.35
N ARG A 4 1.16 -13.44 22.17
CA ARG A 4 1.18 -14.46 21.10
C ARG A 4 0.53 -14.02 19.79
N LEU A 5 -0.18 -12.89 19.74
CA LEU A 5 -0.68 -12.34 18.46
C LEU A 5 0.30 -11.38 17.76
N VAL A 6 1.39 -10.99 18.43
CA VAL A 6 2.48 -10.20 17.79
C VAL A 6 3.41 -11.10 16.97
N SER A 7 3.26 -12.43 17.05
CA SER A 7 4.15 -13.40 16.41
C SER A 7 3.82 -13.76 14.96
N THR A 8 2.72 -13.26 14.39
CA THR A 8 2.43 -13.43 12.94
C THR A 8 2.91 -12.24 12.09
N ILE A 9 3.43 -11.18 12.72
CA ILE A 9 4.14 -10.08 12.03
C ILE A 9 5.65 -10.35 12.15
N LEU A 10 6.09 -11.51 11.66
CA LEU A 10 7.51 -11.81 11.53
C LEU A 10 7.79 -12.17 10.08
N ALA A 11 8.69 -11.39 9.48
CA ALA A 11 9.25 -11.51 8.12
C ALA A 11 8.44 -10.91 6.96
N LEU A 12 8.23 -9.59 7.00
CA LEU A 12 8.14 -8.79 5.77
C LEU A 12 9.38 -7.90 5.69
N LEU A 13 10.52 -8.53 5.34
CA LEU A 13 11.66 -7.85 4.73
C LEU A 13 11.24 -7.44 3.32
N LEU A 14 10.36 -6.45 3.21
CA LEU A 14 9.90 -5.94 1.93
C LEU A 14 10.91 -4.95 1.40
N SER A 15 11.33 -5.17 0.17
CA SER A 15 12.54 -4.55 -0.29
C SER A 15 12.37 -3.44 -1.31
N LEU A 16 13.18 -2.39 -1.21
CA LEU A 16 13.55 -1.53 -2.33
C LEU A 16 14.84 -2.06 -2.99
N SER A 17 14.80 -3.11 -3.82
CA SER A 17 15.91 -3.19 -4.79
C SER A 17 15.68 -2.06 -5.76
N GLN A 18 16.66 -1.15 -5.83
CA GLN A 18 17.03 -0.39 -7.01
C GLN A 18 15.84 -0.21 -7.96
N ALA A 19 15.15 0.92 -7.84
CA ALA A 19 14.53 1.52 -9.01
C ALA A 19 15.59 1.40 -10.10
N HIS A 20 15.44 0.41 -10.99
CA HIS A 20 16.33 0.32 -12.13
C HIS A 20 16.08 1.64 -12.84
N PRO A 21 17.15 2.41 -13.11
CA PRO A 21 17.00 3.65 -13.82
C PRO A 21 16.38 3.26 -15.16
N LEU A 22 15.10 3.54 -15.35
CA LEU A 22 14.65 3.94 -16.66
C LEU A 22 15.34 5.28 -16.91
N VAL A 23 16.54 5.13 -17.47
CA VAL A 23 17.18 6.05 -18.40
C VAL A 23 17.54 7.43 -17.81
N ASP A 24 18.85 7.64 -17.85
CA ASP A 24 19.56 8.91 -17.81
C ASP A 24 19.94 9.49 -16.43
N LEU A 25 21.25 9.60 -16.25
CA LEU A 25 21.88 10.47 -15.27
C LEU A 25 21.49 11.91 -15.61
N GLY A 26 20.37 12.45 -15.12
CA GLY A 26 20.08 13.84 -15.46
C GLY A 26 18.82 14.57 -15.01
N SER A 27 17.80 13.96 -14.38
CA SER A 27 16.61 14.73 -13.98
C SER A 27 16.43 14.81 -12.46
N GLU A 28 16.49 16.04 -11.93
CA GLU A 28 16.22 16.43 -10.54
C GLU A 28 14.97 15.74 -9.97
N GLY A 29 13.94 15.55 -10.82
CA GLY A 29 12.69 14.89 -10.46
C GLY A 29 12.85 13.45 -9.98
N ALA A 30 13.69 12.63 -10.62
CA ALA A 30 13.86 11.22 -10.22
C ALA A 30 14.51 11.11 -8.82
N TYR A 31 15.39 12.05 -8.48
CA TYR A 31 15.99 12.14 -7.15
C TYR A 31 14.96 12.49 -6.08
N TYR A 32 14.09 13.47 -6.32
CA TYR A 32 13.03 13.82 -5.37
C TYR A 32 11.99 12.71 -5.23
N ASP A 33 11.64 12.03 -6.32
CA ASP A 33 10.70 10.91 -6.31
C ASP A 33 11.21 9.81 -5.38
N LYS A 34 12.48 9.41 -5.54
CA LYS A 34 13.15 8.44 -4.67
C LYS A 34 13.13 8.89 -3.20
N LYS A 35 13.49 10.15 -2.91
CA LYS A 35 13.50 10.69 -1.55
C LYS A 35 12.11 10.66 -0.90
N ARG A 36 11.05 10.93 -1.65
CA ARG A 36 9.66 10.84 -1.15
C ARG A 36 9.27 9.41 -0.81
N ILE A 37 9.64 8.44 -1.67
CA ILE A 37 9.40 7.02 -1.43
C ILE A 37 10.15 6.54 -0.17
N GLU A 38 11.42 6.89 -0.04
CA GLU A 38 12.23 6.55 1.14
C GLU A 38 11.67 7.19 2.43
N ASN A 39 11.20 8.44 2.36
CA ASN A 39 10.57 9.11 3.49
C ASN A 39 9.26 8.42 3.92
N ALA A 40 8.41 8.04 2.96
CA ALA A 40 7.17 7.33 3.25
C ALA A 40 7.44 5.98 3.94
N MET A 41 8.45 5.24 3.47
CA MET A 41 8.89 3.99 4.10
C MET A 41 9.48 4.21 5.49
N LYS A 42 10.16 5.34 5.72
CA LYS A 42 10.71 5.69 7.03
C LYS A 42 9.63 5.86 8.09
N THR A 43 8.43 6.35 7.74
CA THR A 43 7.30 6.43 8.68
C THR A 43 6.95 5.06 9.27
N PHE A 44 6.91 4.00 8.45
CA PHE A 44 6.72 2.63 8.95
C PHE A 44 7.86 2.20 9.88
N ASN A 45 9.11 2.57 9.57
CA ASN A 45 10.25 2.24 10.42
C ASN A 45 10.15 2.90 11.81
N THR A 46 9.60 4.10 11.90
CA THR A 46 9.48 4.86 13.16
C THR A 46 8.25 4.47 13.97
N GLU A 47 7.16 4.09 13.32
CA GLU A 47 5.86 3.87 13.98
C GLU A 47 5.51 2.40 14.17
N THR A 48 6.20 1.49 13.46
CA THR A 48 5.88 0.06 13.46
C THR A 48 7.15 -0.79 13.58
N CYS A 49 6.99 -2.12 13.58
CA CYS A 49 8.10 -3.07 13.43
C CYS A 49 8.47 -3.38 11.96
N ILE A 50 7.72 -2.87 10.98
CA ILE A 50 7.98 -3.09 9.56
C ILE A 50 9.25 -2.36 9.15
N ARG A 51 10.09 -3.03 8.36
CA ARG A 51 11.35 -2.47 7.85
C ARG A 51 11.42 -2.69 6.34
N PHE A 52 11.40 -1.58 5.59
CA PHE A 52 11.72 -1.63 4.17
C PHE A 52 13.23 -1.57 3.97
N VAL A 53 13.80 -2.56 3.29
CA VAL A 53 15.26 -2.73 3.15
C VAL A 53 15.69 -2.83 1.69
N PRO A 54 16.89 -2.40 1.27
CA PRO A 54 17.32 -2.67 -0.10
C PRO A 54 17.41 -4.17 -0.37
N ARG A 55 16.88 -4.65 -1.51
CA ARG A 55 16.99 -6.08 -1.83
C ARG A 55 18.39 -6.43 -2.28
N SER A 56 18.84 -7.58 -1.80
CA SER A 56 20.04 -8.28 -2.24
C SER A 56 19.66 -9.54 -3.00
N SER A 57 19.33 -10.62 -2.29
CA SER A 57 19.05 -11.95 -2.84
C SER A 57 17.69 -12.51 -2.45
N GLN A 58 16.83 -11.71 -1.81
CA GLN A 58 15.50 -12.15 -1.38
C GLN A 58 14.68 -12.62 -2.59
N ARG A 59 14.04 -13.78 -2.46
CA ARG A 59 13.16 -14.35 -3.49
C ARG A 59 11.92 -13.48 -3.69
N ASP A 60 11.28 -13.10 -2.60
CA ASP A 60 10.05 -12.33 -2.60
C ASP A 60 10.35 -10.87 -2.32
N PHE A 61 9.80 -9.97 -3.12
CA PHE A 61 10.09 -8.54 -3.01
C PHE A 61 9.06 -7.67 -3.71
N ILE A 62 8.89 -6.45 -3.22
CA ILE A 62 8.20 -5.38 -3.95
C ILE A 62 9.16 -4.73 -4.97
N SER A 63 8.64 -4.39 -6.13
CA SER A 63 9.31 -3.62 -7.18
C SER A 63 8.52 -2.33 -7.37
N ILE A 64 9.09 -1.20 -6.95
CA ILE A 64 8.47 0.10 -7.15
C ILE A 64 8.69 0.51 -8.61
N GLU A 65 7.62 0.72 -9.37
CA GLU A 65 7.68 1.00 -10.81
C GLU A 65 6.78 2.18 -11.20
N ASN A 66 7.21 2.94 -12.22
CA ASN A 66 6.39 3.97 -12.83
C ASN A 66 5.50 3.34 -13.91
N ARG A 67 4.32 2.85 -13.53
CA ARG A 67 3.29 2.36 -14.47
C ARG A 67 2.06 3.29 -14.44
N ASP A 68 1.03 2.92 -15.17
CA ASP A 68 -0.22 3.67 -15.23
C ASP A 68 -0.99 3.54 -13.91
N GLY A 69 -1.09 4.67 -13.20
CA GLY A 69 -1.81 4.78 -11.93
C GLY A 69 -1.03 4.33 -10.69
N CYS A 70 -1.75 4.33 -9.57
CA CYS A 70 -1.26 3.95 -8.25
C CYS A 70 -1.93 2.63 -7.88
N PHE A 71 -1.14 1.57 -7.68
CA PHE A 71 -1.69 0.28 -7.27
C PHE A 71 -0.62 -0.60 -6.65
N SER A 72 -1.07 -1.58 -5.87
CA SER A 72 -0.24 -2.64 -5.31
C SER A 72 -1.04 -3.94 -5.23
N TYR A 73 -0.33 -5.06 -5.17
CA TYR A 73 -0.94 -6.33 -4.79
C TYR A 73 -1.26 -6.34 -3.30
N LEU A 74 -2.30 -7.11 -2.94
CA LEU A 74 -2.64 -7.33 -1.55
C LEU A 74 -1.73 -8.41 -0.94
N GLY A 75 -0.95 -8.01 0.07
CA GLY A 75 -0.07 -8.91 0.81
C GLY A 75 1.12 -9.45 -0.02
N ARG A 76 1.82 -10.44 0.54
CA ARG A 76 2.93 -11.11 -0.14
C ARG A 76 2.42 -12.15 -1.13
N THR A 77 2.65 -11.92 -2.42
CA THR A 77 2.19 -12.82 -3.50
C THR A 77 3.24 -13.85 -3.94
N GLY A 78 4.51 -13.65 -3.56
CA GLY A 78 5.63 -14.51 -3.92
C GLY A 78 6.35 -14.05 -5.18
N GLY A 79 7.69 -14.13 -5.17
CA GLY A 79 8.53 -13.59 -6.23
C GLY A 79 8.51 -12.06 -6.30
N LYS A 80 8.69 -11.52 -7.51
CA LYS A 80 8.57 -10.09 -7.80
C LYS A 80 7.09 -9.69 -7.78
N GLN A 81 6.70 -8.77 -6.90
CA GLN A 81 5.40 -8.12 -6.95
C GLN A 81 5.55 -6.61 -7.18
N VAL A 82 4.66 -6.03 -7.97
CA VAL A 82 4.78 -4.62 -8.36
C VAL A 82 3.97 -3.73 -7.42
N VAL A 83 4.57 -2.59 -7.06
CA VAL A 83 3.87 -1.43 -6.52
C VAL A 83 4.03 -0.33 -7.56
N SER A 84 2.95 0.03 -8.25
CA SER A 84 2.96 1.11 -9.22
C SER A 84 2.81 2.45 -8.51
N LEU A 85 3.76 3.33 -8.78
CA LEU A 85 3.69 4.74 -8.40
C LEU A 85 3.99 5.56 -9.65
N SER A 86 2.93 5.92 -10.38
CA SER A 86 3.09 6.85 -11.50
C SER A 86 3.75 8.14 -11.03
N ARG A 87 4.78 8.58 -11.74
CA ARG A 87 5.47 9.85 -11.47
C ARG A 87 4.50 11.03 -11.42
N TYR A 88 3.45 10.94 -12.24
CA TYR A 88 2.37 11.90 -12.25
C TYR A 88 1.20 11.35 -11.43
N GLY A 89 0.94 11.96 -10.27
CA GLY A 89 -0.24 11.68 -9.47
C GLY A 89 -0.06 10.72 -8.29
N CYS A 90 0.99 9.88 -8.25
CA CYS A 90 1.14 8.89 -7.16
C CYS A 90 2.27 9.17 -6.18
N VAL A 91 3.26 9.99 -6.54
CA VAL A 91 4.46 10.24 -5.70
C VAL A 91 4.20 11.29 -4.62
N TYR A 92 3.18 11.02 -3.82
CA TYR A 92 2.78 11.77 -2.62
C TYR A 92 2.88 10.85 -1.42
N ASN A 93 3.30 11.39 -0.27
CA ASN A 93 3.60 10.58 0.91
C ASN A 93 2.42 9.68 1.32
N SER A 94 1.19 10.21 1.30
CA SER A 94 -0.01 9.45 1.65
C SER A 94 -0.32 8.32 0.66
N ILE A 95 -0.20 8.58 -0.64
CA ILE A 95 -0.46 7.56 -1.67
C ILE A 95 0.61 6.46 -1.60
N ILE A 96 1.87 6.81 -1.42
CA ILE A 96 2.94 5.82 -1.27
C ILE A 96 2.65 4.93 -0.06
N GLN A 97 2.28 5.50 1.09
CA GLN A 97 1.93 4.72 2.27
C GLN A 97 0.67 3.86 2.06
N HIS A 98 -0.32 4.35 1.33
CA HIS A 98 -1.51 3.59 0.94
C HIS A 98 -1.14 2.34 0.15
N GLU A 99 -0.35 2.47 -0.91
CA GLU A 99 0.06 1.33 -1.75
C GLU A 99 0.97 0.35 -1.00
N LEU A 100 1.79 0.85 -0.08
CA LEU A 100 2.60 -0.01 0.79
C LEU A 100 1.73 -0.77 1.80
N ASN A 101 0.65 -0.18 2.32
CA ASN A 101 -0.31 -0.89 3.16
C ASN A 101 -1.05 -2.00 2.41
N HIS A 102 -1.40 -1.79 1.13
CA HIS A 102 -1.88 -2.87 0.27
C HIS A 102 -0.84 -4.00 0.20
N ALA A 103 0.44 -3.70 -0.03
CA ALA A 103 1.50 -4.71 -0.05
C ALA A 103 1.67 -5.47 1.29
N LEU A 104 1.28 -4.85 2.41
CA LEU A 104 1.25 -5.47 3.73
C LEU A 104 -0.01 -6.31 3.98
N GLY A 105 -1.03 -6.20 3.13
CA GLY A 105 -2.25 -7.01 3.19
C GLY A 105 -3.48 -6.28 3.71
N PHE A 106 -3.48 -4.94 3.75
CA PHE A 106 -4.64 -4.16 4.17
C PHE A 106 -5.55 -3.84 2.99
N TYR A 107 -6.84 -4.18 3.11
CA TYR A 107 -7.88 -3.75 2.18
C TYR A 107 -8.25 -2.28 2.37
N HIS A 108 -9.06 -1.74 1.46
CA HIS A 108 -9.69 -0.45 1.67
C HIS A 108 -10.64 -0.46 2.87
N GLU A 109 -10.70 0.65 3.61
CA GLU A 109 -11.55 0.73 4.81
C GLU A 109 -13.04 0.59 4.45
N HIS A 110 -13.47 1.18 3.34
CA HIS A 110 -14.88 1.15 2.88
C HIS A 110 -15.33 -0.20 2.31
N THR A 111 -14.41 -1.17 2.24
CA THR A 111 -14.71 -2.56 1.84
C THR A 111 -14.70 -3.51 3.03
N ARG A 112 -14.55 -3.04 4.28
CA ARG A 112 -14.64 -3.90 5.46
C ARG A 112 -15.95 -4.70 5.52
N SER A 113 -15.89 -5.88 6.13
CA SER A 113 -17.04 -6.76 6.37
C SER A 113 -18.16 -6.11 7.18
N ASP A 114 -17.85 -5.10 8.00
CA ASP A 114 -18.80 -4.34 8.83
C ASP A 114 -19.15 -2.96 8.25
N ARG A 115 -18.70 -2.61 7.03
CA ARG A 115 -18.77 -1.25 6.49
C ARG A 115 -20.20 -0.70 6.38
N ASP A 116 -21.21 -1.55 6.15
CA ASP A 116 -22.61 -1.13 6.00
C ASP A 116 -23.21 -0.55 7.30
N GLN A 117 -22.53 -0.70 8.45
CA GLN A 117 -22.90 -0.03 9.70
C GLN A 117 -22.43 1.43 9.77
N TYR A 118 -21.53 1.84 8.87
CA TYR A 118 -20.80 3.12 8.95
C TYR A 118 -20.99 3.98 7.70
N VAL A 119 -21.00 3.37 6.52
CA VAL A 119 -21.14 4.05 5.24
C VAL A 119 -22.23 3.41 4.38
N ARG A 120 -22.88 4.25 3.57
CA ARG A 120 -23.76 3.78 2.50
C ARG A 120 -23.11 4.07 1.16
N ILE A 121 -23.02 3.05 0.31
CA ILE A 121 -22.64 3.26 -1.10
C ILE A 121 -23.88 3.68 -1.87
N ASN A 122 -23.83 4.86 -2.48
CA ASN A 122 -24.87 5.34 -3.40
C ASN A 122 -24.56 4.74 -4.78
N TRP A 123 -25.01 3.50 -5.00
CA TRP A 123 -24.67 2.68 -6.18
C TRP A 123 -25.03 3.35 -7.51
N GLU A 124 -26.07 4.18 -7.53
CA GLU A 124 -26.48 4.97 -8.68
C GLU A 124 -25.42 5.98 -9.16
N ASN A 125 -24.49 6.37 -8.28
CA ASN A 125 -23.39 7.28 -8.59
C ASN A 125 -22.07 6.55 -8.89
N VAL A 126 -22.06 5.22 -8.82
CA VAL A 126 -20.86 4.43 -9.11
C VAL A 126 -20.71 4.27 -10.61
N THR A 127 -19.55 4.66 -11.14
CA THR A 127 -19.24 4.51 -12.56
C THR A 127 -19.37 3.03 -13.00
N PRO A 128 -20.10 2.75 -14.10
CA PRO A 128 -20.17 1.39 -14.63
C PRO A 128 -18.79 0.80 -14.86
N GLY A 129 -18.58 -0.45 -14.43
CA GLY A 129 -17.29 -1.14 -14.51
C GLY A 129 -16.37 -0.97 -13.30
N THR A 130 -16.68 -0.07 -12.35
CA THR A 130 -15.89 0.09 -11.10
C THR A 130 -16.61 -0.41 -9.85
N ILE A 131 -17.79 -1.04 -10.02
CA ILE A 131 -18.63 -1.56 -8.92
C ILE A 131 -17.84 -2.49 -7.99
N GLY A 132 -16.93 -3.30 -8.53
CA GLY A 132 -16.07 -4.20 -7.75
C GLY A 132 -15.25 -3.48 -6.67
N ASN A 133 -14.86 -2.21 -6.89
CA ASN A 133 -14.05 -1.44 -5.94
C ASN A 133 -14.81 -1.06 -4.66
N PHE A 134 -16.13 -1.22 -4.65
CA PHE A 134 -17.02 -0.88 -3.55
C PHE A 134 -17.70 -2.12 -2.94
N GLN A 135 -17.40 -3.32 -3.43
CA GLN A 135 -17.90 -4.55 -2.83
C GLN A 135 -17.23 -4.77 -1.47
N THR A 136 -17.96 -5.42 -0.56
CA THR A 136 -17.43 -5.83 0.74
C THR A 136 -16.48 -7.00 0.57
N GLU A 137 -15.41 -7.00 1.34
CA GLU A 137 -14.41 -8.05 1.46
C GLU A 137 -14.61 -8.77 2.80
N ASP A 138 -14.27 -10.06 2.86
CA ASP A 138 -14.27 -10.83 4.11
C ASP A 138 -13.02 -10.48 4.94
N THR A 139 -13.06 -9.31 5.59
CA THR A 139 -11.92 -8.75 6.29
C THR A 139 -11.80 -9.27 7.72
N ASN A 140 -10.58 -9.67 8.10
CA ASN A 140 -10.20 -9.73 9.51
C ASN A 140 -9.94 -8.30 10.02
N ASN A 141 -10.88 -7.77 10.78
CA ASN A 141 -10.83 -6.39 11.28
C ASN A 141 -9.82 -6.19 12.43
N LEU A 142 -9.08 -7.22 12.83
CA LEU A 142 -8.05 -7.17 13.89
C LEU A 142 -8.54 -6.55 15.21
N ASN A 143 -9.85 -6.67 15.48
CA ASN A 143 -10.53 -6.05 16.62
C ASN A 143 -10.38 -4.51 16.68
N THR A 144 -10.22 -3.85 15.53
CA THR A 144 -10.24 -2.39 15.40
C THR A 144 -11.62 -1.89 14.96
N ARG A 145 -11.96 -0.68 15.39
CA ARG A 145 -13.17 0.02 14.94
C ARG A 145 -12.96 0.54 13.52
N TYR A 146 -14.07 0.69 12.78
CA TYR A 146 -14.07 1.40 11.50
C TYR A 146 -13.52 2.82 11.66
N ASP A 147 -12.57 3.21 10.81
CA ASP A 147 -11.89 4.49 10.89
C ASP A 147 -12.05 5.30 9.60
N TYR A 148 -12.95 6.30 9.63
CA TYR A 148 -13.14 7.17 8.48
C TYR A 148 -11.92 8.04 8.11
N THR A 149 -10.94 8.18 9.01
CA THR A 149 -9.68 8.90 8.77
C THR A 149 -8.55 7.99 8.30
N SER A 150 -8.82 6.69 8.18
CA SER A 150 -7.88 5.70 7.67
C SER A 150 -7.34 6.12 6.32
N ILE A 151 -6.03 6.00 6.15
CA ILE A 151 -5.36 6.21 4.85
C ILE A 151 -5.88 5.25 3.78
N MET A 152 -6.50 4.13 4.19
CA MET A 152 -7.09 3.13 3.32
C MET A 152 -8.55 3.44 2.96
N HIS A 153 -9.15 4.50 3.48
CA HIS A 153 -10.51 4.90 3.13
C HIS A 153 -10.51 5.75 1.85
N TYR A 154 -11.40 5.46 0.91
CA TYR A 154 -11.62 6.37 -0.23
C TYR A 154 -12.10 7.76 0.22
N GLY A 155 -11.93 8.75 -0.65
CA GLY A 155 -12.47 10.09 -0.43
C GLY A 155 -13.97 10.08 -0.12
N ARG A 156 -14.44 11.12 0.59
CA ARG A 156 -15.85 11.31 0.95
C ARG A 156 -16.49 12.39 0.09
#